data_AF-A0A3A6NCH6-F1
#
_entry.id   AF-A0A3A6NCH6-F1
#
_cell.length_a   1.000
_cell.length_b   1.000
_cell.length_c   1.000
_cell.angle_alpha   90.00
_cell.angle_beta   90.00
_cell.angle_gamma   90.00
#
_symmetry.space_group_name_H-M   'P 1'
#
loop_
_entity.id
_entity.type
_entity.pdbx_description
1 polymer ?
#
loop_
_entity_poly.entity_id
_entity_poly.type
_entity_poly.pdbx_seq_one_letter_code
_entity_poly.pdbx_strand_id
1 'polypeptide(L)'
;MALPHNFLNDMTMASVKYFLLTLLLLVLPATVAAAAPAAGAVIIEDANLRSSPADTAPIIAPLRRDTRVLATERRQEWVKVEVPSLAKSGWVYHSLLRENSGPQTAPTDGKKLDEKKLIEPGQQKIPWKNSAKGTQPDLPRQSIGVIDIQQVLNQSRRGREARERFEEMRLAGQTEQLDRLEKEMVSHVIAEIQAIVEKYAGEKGFTHILNKNSGSVFYNEARFDITSDILREYDRQAALQQAAP
;
A
#
# COMPACT_ATOMS: atom_id res chain seq x y z
N MET A 1 17.24 50.63 57.90
CA MET A 1 16.45 51.31 58.95
C MET A 1 15.33 52.05 58.24
N ALA A 2 14.08 51.71 58.56
CA ALA A 2 12.82 52.44 58.30
C ALA A 2 12.50 52.95 56.87
N LEU A 3 11.41 52.43 56.29
CA LEU A 3 10.55 53.19 55.39
C LEU A 3 9.70 54.17 56.22
N PRO A 4 9.39 55.37 55.71
CA PRO A 4 7.98 55.77 55.56
C PRO A 4 7.79 56.67 54.31
N HIS A 5 6.81 56.47 53.42
CA HIS A 5 5.35 56.64 53.48
C HIS A 5 4.90 57.76 52.51
N ASN A 6 3.94 57.38 51.67
CA ASN A 6 2.84 58.16 51.11
C ASN A 6 3.14 59.42 50.27
N PHE A 7 2.90 59.30 48.97
CA PHE A 7 2.09 60.28 48.25
C PHE A 7 1.10 59.52 47.34
N LEU A 8 -0.06 59.19 47.92
CA LEU A 8 -1.29 59.04 47.16
C LEU A 8 -1.56 60.36 46.42
N ASN A 9 -2.11 60.26 45.21
CA ASN A 9 -2.73 61.33 44.43
C ASN A 9 -1.79 62.31 43.72
N ASP A 10 -1.31 61.92 42.54
CA ASP A 10 -1.52 62.74 41.33
C ASP A 10 -1.10 61.96 40.08
N MET A 11 -1.86 60.91 39.75
CA MET A 11 -1.81 60.35 38.41
C MET A 11 -3.18 60.57 37.78
N THR A 12 -3.22 61.68 37.05
CA THR A 12 -4.33 62.19 36.25
C THR A 12 -4.97 61.07 35.42
N MET A 13 -6.31 61.12 35.33
CA MET A 13 -7.21 60.12 34.74
C MET A 13 -7.02 59.82 33.24
N ALA A 14 -5.87 60.15 32.65
CA ALA A 14 -5.54 59.89 31.25
C ALA A 14 -4.67 58.62 31.06
N SER A 15 -4.01 58.11 32.11
CA SER A 15 -3.06 56.98 31.98
C SER A 15 -3.59 55.63 32.48
N VAL A 16 -4.73 55.59 33.17
CA VAL A 16 -5.35 54.34 33.67
C VAL A 16 -6.34 53.74 32.65
N LYS A 17 -6.84 54.54 31.70
CA LYS A 17 -7.74 54.05 30.63
C LYS A 17 -7.05 53.22 29.55
N TYR A 18 -5.72 53.29 29.45
CA TYR A 18 -4.91 52.49 28.52
C TYR A 18 -4.03 51.45 29.21
N PHE A 19 -4.17 51.28 30.53
CA PHE A 19 -3.53 50.17 31.27
C PHE A 19 -4.52 49.05 31.65
N LEU A 20 -5.82 49.29 31.46
CA LEU A 20 -6.89 48.28 31.44
C LEU A 20 -7.50 48.09 30.03
N LEU A 21 -6.79 48.54 28.99
CA LEU A 21 -7.12 48.31 27.57
C LEU A 21 -5.94 47.76 26.75
N THR A 22 -4.88 47.30 27.42
CA THR A 22 -3.73 46.55 26.84
C THR A 22 -3.45 45.23 27.57
N LEU A 23 -4.37 44.81 28.46
CA LEU A 23 -4.49 43.44 28.98
C LEU A 23 -5.84 42.82 28.58
N LEU A 24 -6.40 43.30 27.47
CA LEU A 24 -7.50 42.67 26.74
C LEU A 24 -7.09 42.48 25.28
N LEU A 25 -5.91 41.90 25.08
CA LEU A 25 -5.51 41.33 23.80
C LEU A 25 -4.73 40.05 24.10
N LEU A 26 -5.22 38.94 23.56
CA LEU A 26 -4.57 37.64 23.44
C LEU A 26 -4.77 36.60 24.57
N VAL A 27 -6.03 36.37 24.95
CA VAL A 27 -6.46 34.96 25.06
C VAL A 27 -7.32 34.68 23.84
N LEU A 28 -6.66 34.44 22.71
CA LEU A 28 -7.31 33.73 21.63
C LEU A 28 -7.68 32.37 22.21
N PRO A 29 -8.96 31.95 22.19
CA PRO A 29 -9.22 30.53 22.35
C PRO A 29 -8.41 29.86 21.25
N ALA A 30 -7.45 29.01 21.62
CA ALA A 30 -6.96 28.02 20.69
C ALA A 30 -8.18 27.19 20.33
N THR A 31 -8.87 27.60 19.26
CA THR A 31 -9.84 26.75 18.61
C THR A 31 -9.00 25.57 18.16
N VAL A 32 -8.99 24.50 18.95
CA VAL A 32 -8.54 23.21 18.48
C VAL A 32 -9.46 22.95 17.30
N ALA A 33 -8.93 23.16 16.08
CA ALA A 33 -9.64 22.79 14.88
C ALA A 33 -9.85 21.29 15.04
N ALA A 34 -11.09 20.91 15.40
CA ALA A 34 -11.48 19.53 15.44
C ALA A 34 -11.19 18.99 14.05
N ALA A 35 -10.16 18.14 13.94
CA ALA A 35 -9.83 17.50 12.68
C ALA A 35 -11.11 16.84 12.20
N ALA A 36 -11.56 17.24 11.01
CA ALA A 36 -12.74 16.61 10.42
C ALA A 36 -12.51 15.09 10.43
N PRO A 37 -13.54 14.29 10.77
CA PRO A 37 -13.38 12.85 10.83
C PRO A 37 -12.83 12.38 9.48
N ALA A 38 -11.71 11.67 9.53
CA ALA A 38 -11.05 11.24 8.30
C ALA A 38 -11.98 10.28 7.55
N ALA A 39 -12.46 10.71 6.39
CA ALA A 39 -13.39 9.92 5.59
C ALA A 39 -12.60 8.84 4.84
N GLY A 40 -13.05 7.59 4.92
CA GLY A 40 -12.44 6.53 4.14
C GLY A 40 -12.55 6.83 2.65
N ALA A 41 -11.47 6.69 1.90
CA ALA A 41 -11.43 6.90 0.46
C ALA A 41 -10.57 5.83 -0.22
N VAL A 42 -10.75 5.68 -1.53
CA VAL A 42 -10.00 4.73 -2.37
C VAL A 42 -9.48 5.45 -3.60
N ILE A 43 -8.21 5.24 -3.92
CA ILE A 43 -7.58 5.72 -5.15
C ILE A 43 -8.18 4.98 -6.35
N ILE A 44 -8.70 5.68 -7.34
CA ILE A 44 -9.39 5.06 -8.50
C ILE A 44 -8.50 4.92 -9.74
N GLU A 45 -7.38 5.64 -9.79
CA GLU A 45 -6.36 5.59 -10.84
C GLU A 45 -4.98 5.84 -10.23
N ASP A 46 -3.89 5.43 -10.89
CA ASP A 46 -2.55 5.70 -10.39
C ASP A 46 -2.36 7.20 -10.12
N ALA A 47 -1.91 7.51 -8.91
CA ALA A 47 -1.89 8.86 -8.37
C ALA A 47 -0.54 9.20 -7.74
N ASN A 48 -0.27 10.49 -7.57
CA ASN A 48 0.91 10.95 -6.84
C ASN A 48 0.49 11.58 -5.53
N LEU A 49 1.09 11.10 -4.42
CA LEU A 49 1.02 11.75 -3.12
C LEU A 49 2.02 12.91 -3.13
N ARG A 50 1.54 14.15 -3.05
CA ARG A 50 2.36 15.37 -3.11
C ARG A 50 2.50 16.05 -1.76
N SER A 51 3.56 16.84 -1.58
CA SER A 51 3.81 17.57 -0.34
C SER A 51 2.88 18.77 -0.12
N SER A 52 2.31 19.35 -1.18
CA SER A 52 1.37 20.47 -1.12
C SER A 52 0.31 20.36 -2.25
N PRO A 53 -0.82 21.09 -2.16
CA PRO A 53 -1.90 21.05 -3.16
C PRO A 53 -1.54 21.89 -4.40
N ALA A 54 -0.50 21.49 -5.12
CA ALA A 54 -0.02 22.18 -6.32
C ALA A 54 0.58 21.19 -7.34
N ASP A 55 0.41 21.49 -8.63
CA ASP A 55 0.91 20.63 -9.73
C ASP A 55 2.44 20.56 -9.82
N THR A 56 3.13 21.54 -9.24
CA THR A 56 4.59 21.63 -9.15
C THR A 56 5.16 21.11 -7.83
N ALA A 57 4.30 20.68 -6.90
CA ALA A 57 4.72 20.22 -5.58
C ALA A 57 5.52 18.91 -5.68
N PRO A 58 6.61 18.74 -4.89
CA PRO A 58 7.36 17.48 -4.81
C PRO A 58 6.47 16.26 -4.56
N ILE A 59 6.75 15.19 -5.29
CA ILE A 59 6.07 13.90 -5.14
C ILE A 59 6.74 13.15 -3.97
N ILE A 60 5.96 12.86 -2.94
CA ILE A 60 6.37 12.09 -1.75
C ILE A 60 6.40 10.59 -2.07
N ALA A 61 5.36 10.11 -2.76
CA ALA A 61 5.22 8.71 -3.14
C ALA A 61 4.19 8.54 -4.28
N PRO A 62 4.40 7.61 -5.23
CA PRO A 62 3.34 7.15 -6.11
C PRO A 62 2.36 6.24 -5.35
N LEU A 63 1.07 6.34 -5.66
CA LEU A 63 -0.02 5.52 -5.14
C LEU A 63 -0.66 4.76 -6.29
N ARG A 64 -0.93 3.47 -6.10
CA ARG A 64 -1.59 2.65 -7.13
C ARG A 64 -3.11 2.76 -7.00
N ARG A 65 -3.83 2.47 -8.09
CA ARG A 65 -5.26 2.18 -8.04
C ARG A 65 -5.61 1.20 -6.90
N ASP A 66 -6.78 1.38 -6.31
CA ASP A 66 -7.35 0.64 -5.18
C ASP A 66 -6.63 0.84 -3.83
N THR A 67 -5.63 1.72 -3.76
CA THR A 67 -5.01 2.12 -2.48
C THR A 67 -6.07 2.76 -1.58
N ARG A 68 -6.23 2.23 -0.36
CA ARG A 68 -7.10 2.82 0.67
C ARG A 68 -6.39 3.97 1.36
N VAL A 69 -7.09 5.09 1.48
CA VAL A 69 -6.59 6.31 2.11
C VAL A 69 -7.65 6.91 3.02
N LEU A 70 -7.23 7.77 3.93
CA LEU A 70 -8.11 8.50 4.83
C LEU A 70 -8.08 9.98 4.44
N ALA A 71 -9.17 10.49 3.86
CA ALA A 71 -9.31 11.88 3.47
C ALA A 71 -9.57 12.75 4.70
N THR A 72 -8.68 13.70 4.96
CA THR A 72 -8.67 14.51 6.20
C THR A 72 -9.05 15.96 5.94
N GLU A 73 -8.70 16.51 4.78
CA GLU A 73 -8.91 17.91 4.43
C GLU A 73 -9.10 18.05 2.92
N ARG A 74 -9.96 18.97 2.47
CA ARG A 74 -10.10 19.32 1.05
C ARG A 74 -9.74 20.80 0.84
N ARG A 75 -8.91 21.07 -0.17
CA ARG A 75 -8.55 22.42 -0.64
C ARG A 75 -8.64 22.48 -2.15
N GLN A 76 -9.64 23.19 -2.68
CA GLN A 76 -9.91 23.25 -4.12
C GLN A 76 -10.02 21.82 -4.70
N GLU A 77 -9.23 21.51 -5.73
CA GLU A 77 -9.17 20.20 -6.40
C GLU A 77 -8.25 19.19 -5.68
N TRP A 78 -7.75 19.51 -4.49
CA TRP A 78 -6.82 18.65 -3.76
C TRP A 78 -7.44 18.15 -2.46
N VAL A 79 -7.16 16.89 -2.14
CA VAL A 79 -7.57 16.26 -0.90
C VAL A 79 -6.31 15.81 -0.16
N LYS A 80 -6.17 16.26 1.08
CA LYS A 80 -5.15 15.77 1.99
C LYS A 80 -5.57 14.41 2.48
N VAL A 81 -4.72 13.43 2.23
CA VAL A 81 -4.95 12.05 2.59
C VAL A 81 -3.83 11.53 3.48
N GLU A 82 -4.18 10.67 4.40
CA GLU A 82 -3.25 9.78 5.09
C GLU A 82 -3.29 8.41 4.42
N VAL A 83 -2.12 7.81 4.22
CA VAL A 83 -1.94 6.49 3.64
C VAL A 83 -1.43 5.56 4.74
N PRO A 84 -2.33 4.84 5.46
CA PRO A 84 -1.93 4.03 6.62
C PRO A 84 -0.89 2.96 6.27
N SER A 85 -0.97 2.38 5.06
CA SER A 85 0.00 1.37 4.59
C SER A 85 1.41 1.90 4.42
N LEU A 86 1.59 3.21 4.25
CA LEU A 86 2.88 3.87 4.08
C LEU A 86 3.28 4.72 5.29
N ALA A 87 2.39 4.89 6.28
CA ALA A 87 2.54 5.85 7.38
C ALA A 87 2.95 7.27 6.88
N LYS A 88 2.39 7.69 5.74
CA LYS A 88 2.67 8.98 5.10
C LYS A 88 1.37 9.74 4.86
N SER A 89 1.47 11.07 4.91
CA SER A 89 0.37 11.97 4.55
C SER A 89 0.81 12.95 3.48
N GLY A 90 -0.14 13.39 2.66
CA GLY A 90 0.12 14.31 1.56
C GLY A 90 -1.15 14.66 0.81
N TRP A 91 -1.01 15.28 -0.35
CA TRP A 91 -2.11 15.76 -1.18
C TRP A 91 -2.27 14.91 -2.44
N VAL A 92 -3.50 14.52 -2.73
CA VAL A 92 -3.89 13.80 -3.95
C VAL A 92 -4.98 14.58 -4.65
N TYR A 93 -4.96 14.58 -5.98
CA TYR A 93 -5.97 15.27 -6.77
C TYR A 93 -7.34 14.59 -6.63
N HIS A 94 -8.40 15.38 -6.46
CA HIS A 94 -9.74 14.89 -6.11
C HIS A 94 -10.26 13.86 -7.12
N SER A 95 -10.02 14.06 -8.42
CA SER A 95 -10.46 13.13 -9.48
C SER A 95 -9.79 11.76 -9.42
N LEU A 96 -8.70 11.59 -8.67
CA LEU A 96 -7.95 10.34 -8.56
C LEU A 96 -8.39 9.49 -7.37
N LEU A 97 -9.37 9.95 -6.60
CA LEU A 97 -9.90 9.23 -5.45
C LEU A 97 -11.42 9.31 -5.36
N ARG A 98 -11.99 8.35 -4.66
CA ARG A 98 -13.42 8.29 -4.35
C ARG A 98 -13.57 8.19 -2.84
N GLU A 99 -14.20 9.21 -2.24
CA GLU A 99 -14.55 9.20 -0.83
C GLU A 99 -15.79 8.31 -0.61
N ASN A 100 -15.71 7.39 0.35
CA ASN A 100 -16.88 6.69 0.84
C ASN A 100 -17.65 7.65 1.76
N SER A 101 -18.72 8.24 1.24
CA SER A 101 -19.57 9.13 2.02
C SER A 101 -20.29 8.36 3.13
N GLY A 102 -19.87 8.58 4.38
CA GLY A 102 -20.61 8.14 5.56
C GLY A 102 -19.90 8.49 6.87
N PRO A 103 -20.45 9.36 7.72
CA PRO A 103 -20.06 9.45 9.12
C PRO A 103 -20.67 8.26 9.87
N GLN A 104 -19.85 7.32 10.32
CA GLN A 104 -20.30 6.21 11.17
C GLN A 104 -20.04 6.55 12.64
N THR A 105 -21.04 7.10 13.31
CA THR A 105 -21.15 7.07 14.77
C THR A 105 -21.55 5.66 15.21
N ALA A 106 -20.84 5.12 16.21
CA ALA A 106 -21.22 3.89 16.92
C ALA A 106 -22.56 4.07 17.68
N PRO A 107 -23.26 2.97 18.04
CA PRO A 107 -24.71 2.95 18.23
C PRO A 107 -25.13 3.30 19.67
N THR A 108 -26.20 4.09 19.81
CA THR A 108 -26.98 4.14 21.06
C THR A 108 -28.46 4.42 20.77
N ASP A 109 -29.29 3.46 21.15
CA ASP A 109 -30.69 3.53 21.56
C ASP A 109 -31.70 4.45 20.84
N GLY A 110 -32.59 3.77 20.10
CA GLY A 110 -34.02 3.78 20.42
C GLY A 110 -34.82 5.05 20.11
N LYS A 111 -35.49 5.06 18.95
CA LYS A 111 -36.95 5.31 18.86
C LYS A 111 -37.49 5.02 17.45
N LYS A 112 -38.60 4.29 17.45
CA LYS A 112 -39.42 3.78 16.34
C LYS A 112 -39.95 4.92 15.45
N LEU A 113 -39.80 4.83 14.13
CA LEU A 113 -40.52 5.64 13.14
C LEU A 113 -40.87 4.79 11.90
N ASP A 114 -42.11 4.33 11.91
CA ASP A 114 -43.04 4.19 10.79
C ASP A 114 -42.51 3.61 9.46
N GLU A 115 -42.39 2.29 9.47
CA GLU A 115 -42.19 1.39 8.33
C GLU A 115 -43.40 1.41 7.37
N LYS A 116 -43.61 2.49 6.60
CA LYS A 116 -44.47 2.50 5.39
C LYS A 116 -44.44 3.82 4.60
N LYS A 117 -43.29 4.19 4.01
CA LYS A 117 -43.21 4.95 2.74
C LYS A 117 -41.75 5.28 2.38
N LEU A 118 -41.35 5.01 1.12
CA LEU A 118 -40.20 5.56 0.38
C LEU A 118 -38.79 5.09 0.88
N ILE A 119 -37.89 4.47 0.10
CA ILE A 119 -37.69 4.26 -1.34
C ILE A 119 -36.92 2.92 -1.47
N GLU A 120 -37.43 1.94 -2.21
CA GLU A 120 -36.66 0.75 -2.57
C GLU A 120 -35.45 1.17 -3.40
N PRO A 121 -34.22 0.68 -3.14
CA PRO A 121 -33.05 1.03 -3.94
C PRO A 121 -33.38 0.75 -5.40
N GLY A 122 -33.43 1.83 -6.19
CA GLY A 122 -33.74 1.77 -7.61
C GLY A 122 -32.83 0.74 -8.23
N GLN A 123 -33.41 -0.42 -8.58
CA GLN A 123 -32.77 -1.40 -9.41
C GLN A 123 -32.59 -0.77 -10.78
N GLN A 124 -31.51 -0.01 -10.96
CA GLN A 124 -31.00 0.20 -12.30
C GLN A 124 -30.41 -1.15 -12.73
N LYS A 125 -31.30 -2.04 -13.17
CA LYS A 125 -30.97 -3.23 -13.92
C LYS A 125 -30.20 -2.74 -15.13
N ILE A 126 -28.88 -2.88 -15.10
CA ILE A 126 -28.07 -2.81 -16.30
C ILE A 126 -28.73 -3.80 -17.27
N PRO A 127 -29.25 -3.38 -18.42
CA PRO A 127 -29.91 -4.30 -19.32
C PRO A 127 -28.82 -5.16 -19.95
N TRP A 128 -28.59 -6.34 -19.37
CA TRP A 128 -27.95 -7.49 -20.02
C TRP A 128 -28.80 -8.03 -21.19
N LYS A 129 -29.63 -7.19 -21.83
CA LYS A 129 -30.36 -7.51 -23.06
C LYS A 129 -29.40 -7.41 -24.25
N ASN A 130 -28.40 -8.29 -24.22
CA ASN A 130 -27.97 -9.15 -25.33
C ASN A 130 -27.30 -10.40 -24.75
N SER A 131 -27.89 -10.95 -23.69
CA SER A 131 -27.89 -12.38 -23.42
C SER A 131 -28.62 -13.09 -24.55
N ALA A 132 -28.02 -13.06 -25.73
CA ALA A 132 -28.36 -14.02 -26.74
C ALA A 132 -28.27 -15.38 -26.05
N LYS A 133 -29.33 -16.16 -26.22
CA LYS A 133 -29.32 -17.60 -26.01
C LYS A 133 -28.27 -18.15 -26.98
N GLY A 134 -27.02 -18.06 -26.55
CA GLY A 134 -25.82 -18.26 -27.33
C GLY A 134 -24.79 -18.67 -26.29
N THR A 135 -24.23 -19.86 -26.51
CA THR A 135 -23.13 -20.44 -25.74
C THR A 135 -22.24 -19.35 -25.18
N GLN A 136 -22.07 -19.30 -23.85
CA GLN A 136 -21.05 -18.47 -23.20
C GLN A 136 -19.78 -18.60 -24.06
N PRO A 137 -19.21 -17.52 -24.61
CA PRO A 137 -17.94 -17.64 -25.32
C PRO A 137 -16.99 -18.34 -24.35
N ASP A 138 -16.34 -19.42 -24.81
CA ASP A 138 -15.38 -20.17 -24.01
C ASP A 138 -14.18 -19.26 -23.75
N LEU A 139 -14.32 -18.38 -22.77
CA LEU A 139 -13.25 -17.49 -22.34
C LEU A 139 -12.19 -18.39 -21.73
N PRO A 140 -10.93 -18.30 -22.19
CA PRO A 140 -9.88 -19.18 -21.71
C PRO A 140 -9.79 -19.06 -20.19
N ARG A 141 -9.95 -20.20 -19.49
CA ARG A 141 -9.91 -20.25 -18.03
C ARG A 141 -8.51 -19.86 -17.58
N GLN A 142 -8.39 -18.71 -16.93
CA GLN A 142 -7.12 -18.28 -16.34
C GLN A 142 -6.86 -19.08 -15.06
N SER A 143 -5.73 -19.79 -15.05
CA SER A 143 -5.19 -20.50 -13.89
C SER A 143 -3.89 -19.84 -13.47
N ILE A 144 -3.78 -19.44 -12.20
CA ILE A 144 -2.65 -18.67 -11.66
C ILE A 144 -1.95 -19.49 -10.58
N GLY A 145 -0.63 -19.59 -10.68
CA GLY A 145 0.26 -20.06 -9.63
C GLY A 145 1.16 -18.94 -9.09
N VAL A 146 1.67 -19.10 -7.88
CA VAL A 146 2.60 -18.18 -7.21
C VAL A 146 3.81 -18.97 -6.76
N ILE A 147 5.00 -18.41 -6.95
CA ILE A 147 6.27 -19.02 -6.55
C ILE A 147 7.13 -18.03 -5.78
N ASP A 148 7.75 -18.50 -4.70
CA ASP A 148 8.84 -17.80 -4.02
C ASP A 148 10.18 -18.29 -4.58
N ILE A 149 10.72 -17.56 -5.57
CA ILE A 149 11.95 -17.95 -6.26
C ILE A 149 13.14 -17.91 -5.30
N GLN A 150 13.15 -16.96 -4.36
CA GLN A 150 14.20 -16.89 -3.34
C GLN A 150 14.16 -18.12 -2.44
N GLN A 151 12.97 -18.60 -2.07
CA GLN A 151 12.85 -19.84 -1.32
C GLN A 151 13.40 -21.04 -2.09
N VAL A 152 13.08 -21.19 -3.38
CA VAL A 152 13.61 -22.30 -4.21
C VAL A 152 15.13 -22.21 -4.34
N LEU A 153 15.68 -21.01 -4.58
CA LEU A 153 17.12 -20.77 -4.61
C LEU A 153 17.78 -21.14 -3.27
N ASN A 154 17.13 -20.86 -2.15
CA ASN A 154 17.67 -21.13 -0.81
C ASN A 154 17.60 -22.61 -0.41
N GLN A 155 16.52 -23.29 -0.81
CA GLN A 155 16.15 -24.60 -0.25
C GLN A 155 16.34 -25.75 -1.24
N SER A 156 16.60 -25.50 -2.52
CA SER A 156 16.97 -26.55 -3.46
C SER A 156 18.41 -27.01 -3.25
N ARG A 157 18.70 -28.26 -3.62
CA ARG A 157 20.05 -28.83 -3.61
C ARG A 157 21.00 -27.99 -4.46
N ARG A 158 20.64 -27.73 -5.72
CA ARG A 158 21.50 -26.97 -6.66
C ARG A 158 21.71 -25.53 -6.24
N GLY A 159 20.70 -24.89 -5.65
CA GLY A 159 20.82 -23.55 -5.10
C GLY A 159 21.80 -23.47 -3.92
N ARG A 160 21.78 -24.47 -3.02
CA ARG A 160 22.78 -24.60 -1.94
C ARG A 160 24.17 -24.88 -2.49
N GLU A 161 24.32 -25.84 -3.40
CA GLU A 161 25.60 -26.17 -4.02
C GLU A 161 26.22 -24.96 -4.75
N ALA A 162 25.42 -24.17 -5.46
CA ALA A 162 25.88 -22.95 -6.10
C ALA A 162 26.41 -21.91 -5.09
N ARG A 163 25.77 -21.80 -3.91
CA ARG A 163 26.24 -20.90 -2.84
C ARG A 163 27.49 -21.39 -2.16
N GLU A 164 27.58 -22.69 -1.89
CA GLU A 164 28.79 -23.29 -1.32
C GLU A 164 29.99 -23.08 -2.25
N ARG A 165 29.81 -23.35 -3.55
CA ARG A 165 30.83 -23.07 -4.57
C ARG A 165 31.21 -21.59 -4.64
N PHE A 166 30.23 -20.69 -4.58
CA PHE A 166 30.50 -19.26 -4.55
C PHE A 166 31.31 -18.86 -3.33
N GLU A 167 30.94 -19.35 -2.14
CA GLU A 167 31.64 -19.07 -0.89
C GLU A 167 33.09 -19.61 -0.90
N GLU A 168 33.32 -20.81 -1.45
CA GLU A 168 34.66 -21.36 -1.65
C GLU A 168 35.51 -20.47 -2.55
N MET A 169 34.95 -20.00 -3.67
CA MET A 169 35.64 -19.09 -4.58
C MET A 169 35.89 -17.72 -3.93
N ARG A 170 34.95 -17.25 -3.09
CA ARG A 170 35.09 -16.02 -2.32
C ARG A 170 36.28 -16.06 -1.36
N LEU A 171 36.51 -17.21 -0.74
CA LEU A 171 37.67 -17.44 0.13
C LEU A 171 38.98 -17.57 -0.66
N ALA A 172 38.91 -17.94 -1.94
CA ALA A 172 40.07 -18.22 -2.78
C ALA A 172 40.65 -17.00 -3.57
N GLY A 173 39.97 -15.85 -3.67
CA GLY A 173 40.43 -14.80 -4.60
C GLY A 173 39.78 -13.41 -4.53
N GLN A 174 40.21 -12.54 -5.45
CA GLN A 174 39.96 -11.08 -5.48
C GLN A 174 38.47 -10.69 -5.69
N THR A 175 38.00 -9.70 -4.93
CA THR A 175 36.60 -9.30 -4.74
C THR A 175 35.84 -8.87 -5.99
N GLU A 176 36.47 -8.18 -6.94
CA GLU A 176 35.75 -7.61 -8.10
C GLU A 176 35.29 -8.66 -9.12
N GLN A 177 36.01 -9.80 -9.21
CA GLN A 177 35.59 -10.91 -10.07
C GLN A 177 34.49 -11.75 -9.40
N LEU A 178 34.43 -11.73 -8.07
CA LEU A 178 33.47 -12.51 -7.30
C LEU A 178 32.04 -12.01 -7.49
N ASP A 179 31.81 -10.70 -7.53
CA ASP A 179 30.45 -10.16 -7.76
C ASP A 179 29.88 -10.59 -9.12
N ARG A 180 30.72 -10.59 -10.17
CA ARG A 180 30.31 -11.03 -11.50
C ARG A 180 30.03 -12.53 -11.52
N LEU A 181 30.91 -13.30 -10.89
CA LEU A 181 30.78 -14.74 -10.78
C LEU A 181 29.54 -15.16 -9.98
N GLU A 182 29.26 -14.49 -8.86
CA GLU A 182 28.05 -14.68 -8.07
C GLU A 182 26.82 -14.50 -8.96
N LYS A 183 26.77 -13.37 -9.68
CA LYS A 183 25.66 -13.05 -10.57
C LYS A 183 25.50 -14.09 -11.67
N GLU A 184 26.59 -14.55 -12.28
CA GLU A 184 26.57 -15.59 -13.31
C GLU A 184 26.03 -16.91 -12.76
N MET A 185 26.52 -17.36 -11.60
CA MET A 185 26.07 -18.59 -10.96
C MET A 185 24.59 -18.53 -10.55
N VAL A 186 24.18 -17.43 -9.91
CA VAL A 186 22.77 -17.22 -9.52
C VAL A 186 21.88 -17.15 -10.74
N SER A 187 22.31 -16.45 -11.81
CA SER A 187 21.54 -16.35 -13.05
C SER A 187 21.37 -17.72 -13.71
N HIS A 188 22.41 -18.55 -13.70
CA HIS A 188 22.33 -19.92 -14.20
C HIS A 188 21.29 -20.74 -13.43
N VAL A 189 21.32 -20.71 -12.09
CA VAL A 189 20.33 -21.41 -11.25
C VAL A 189 18.91 -20.88 -11.48
N ILE A 190 18.74 -19.57 -11.63
CA ILE A 190 17.42 -18.97 -11.93
C ILE A 190 16.89 -19.46 -13.29
N ALA A 191 17.73 -19.54 -14.32
CA ALA A 191 17.33 -20.04 -15.63
C ALA A 191 16.84 -21.49 -15.56
N GLU A 192 17.46 -22.33 -14.74
CA GLU A 192 17.04 -23.71 -14.52
C GLU A 192 15.71 -23.80 -13.77
N ILE A 193 15.53 -22.99 -12.72
CA ILE A 193 14.25 -22.86 -12.03
C ILE A 193 13.15 -22.42 -13.00
N GLN A 194 13.42 -21.44 -13.86
CA GLN A 194 12.47 -20.97 -14.86
C GLN A 194 12.05 -22.08 -15.83
N ALA A 195 13.00 -22.88 -16.34
CA ALA A 195 12.69 -24.00 -17.22
C ALA A 195 11.78 -25.04 -16.54
N ILE A 196 12.00 -25.31 -15.25
CA ILE A 196 11.16 -26.22 -14.46
C ILE A 196 9.76 -25.64 -14.24
N VAL A 197 9.68 -24.34 -13.90
CA VAL A 197 8.41 -23.64 -13.73
C VAL A 197 7.59 -23.67 -15.01
N GLU A 198 8.20 -23.42 -16.17
CA GLU A 198 7.51 -23.45 -17.46
C GLU A 198 6.96 -24.84 -17.77
N LYS A 199 7.77 -25.88 -17.59
CA LYS A 199 7.34 -27.27 -17.77
C LYS A 199 6.19 -27.63 -16.82
N TYR A 200 6.35 -27.34 -15.53
CA TYR A 200 5.33 -27.61 -14.51
C TYR A 200 4.04 -26.85 -14.80
N ALA A 201 4.14 -25.58 -15.20
CA ALA A 201 3.00 -24.74 -15.56
C ALA A 201 2.22 -25.33 -16.73
N GLY A 202 2.92 -25.75 -17.80
CA GLY A 202 2.31 -26.41 -18.95
C GLY A 202 1.60 -27.72 -18.60
N GLU A 203 2.26 -28.59 -17.82
CA GLU A 203 1.70 -29.89 -17.40
C GLU A 203 0.49 -29.77 -16.47
N LYS A 204 0.47 -28.75 -15.60
CA LYS A 204 -0.62 -28.52 -14.65
C LYS A 204 -1.69 -27.55 -15.16
N GLY A 205 -1.53 -27.02 -16.37
CA GLY A 205 -2.49 -26.09 -16.97
C GLY A 205 -2.52 -24.71 -16.32
N PHE A 206 -1.42 -24.26 -15.73
CA PHE A 206 -1.29 -22.88 -15.29
C PHE A 206 -1.09 -21.97 -16.50
N THR A 207 -1.82 -20.85 -16.51
CA THR A 207 -1.73 -19.83 -17.55
C THR A 207 -0.76 -18.71 -17.17
N HIS A 208 -0.57 -18.47 -15.88
CA HIS A 208 0.32 -17.44 -15.35
C HIS A 208 0.99 -17.95 -14.07
N ILE A 209 2.28 -17.71 -13.93
CA ILE A 209 3.02 -17.91 -12.68
C ILE A 209 3.58 -16.57 -12.22
N LEU A 210 3.26 -16.18 -10.99
CA LEU A 210 3.68 -14.91 -10.41
C LEU A 210 4.83 -15.15 -9.42
N ASN A 211 5.89 -14.37 -9.56
CA ASN A 211 7.00 -14.38 -8.61
C ASN A 211 6.63 -13.52 -7.39
N LYS A 212 6.57 -14.14 -6.20
CA LYS A 212 6.29 -13.46 -4.93
C LYS A 212 7.32 -12.36 -4.62
N ASN A 213 8.56 -12.53 -5.07
CA ASN A 213 9.64 -11.59 -4.84
C ASN A 213 9.68 -10.45 -5.88
N SER A 214 8.77 -10.38 -6.87
CA SER A 214 8.76 -9.32 -7.89
C SER A 214 8.17 -7.99 -7.41
N GLY A 215 7.61 -7.94 -6.20
CA GLY A 215 6.90 -6.78 -5.67
C GLY A 215 5.48 -6.59 -6.20
N SER A 216 5.00 -7.50 -7.05
CA SER A 216 3.63 -7.43 -7.64
C SER A 216 2.60 -8.25 -6.85
N VAL A 217 3.03 -9.09 -5.90
CA VAL A 217 2.18 -9.97 -5.10
C VAL A 217 2.23 -9.53 -3.65
N PHE A 218 1.14 -8.94 -3.15
CA PHE A 218 1.01 -8.54 -1.73
C PHE A 218 0.47 -9.67 -0.86
N TYR A 219 -0.41 -10.50 -1.43
CA TYR A 219 -1.07 -11.60 -0.76
C TYR A 219 -1.44 -12.67 -1.78
N ASN A 220 -1.33 -13.93 -1.39
CA ASN A 220 -1.89 -15.06 -2.10
C ASN A 220 -2.42 -16.08 -1.10
N GLU A 221 -3.47 -16.80 -1.48
CA GLU A 221 -3.88 -17.98 -0.72
C GLU A 221 -2.89 -19.12 -0.93
N ALA A 222 -2.70 -19.95 0.11
CA ALA A 222 -1.74 -21.06 0.09
C ALA A 222 -1.97 -22.04 -1.07
N ARG A 223 -3.22 -22.22 -1.51
CA ARG A 223 -3.56 -23.11 -2.64
C ARG A 223 -2.98 -22.68 -3.99
N PHE A 224 -2.57 -21.41 -4.12
CA PHE A 224 -1.93 -20.90 -5.34
C PHE A 224 -0.40 -20.99 -5.25
N ASP A 225 0.15 -21.26 -4.08
CA ASP A 225 1.59 -21.37 -3.88
C ASP A 225 2.08 -22.74 -4.38
N ILE A 226 2.93 -22.72 -5.41
CA ILE A 226 3.51 -23.92 -6.02
C ILE A 226 4.99 -24.13 -5.64
N THR A 227 5.52 -23.34 -4.70
CA THR A 227 6.94 -23.31 -4.36
C THR A 227 7.47 -24.68 -3.95
N SER A 228 6.71 -25.44 -3.14
CA SER A 228 7.11 -26.77 -2.66
C SER A 228 7.12 -27.83 -3.77
N ASP A 229 6.23 -27.72 -4.75
CA ASP A 229 6.18 -28.61 -5.91
C ASP A 229 7.37 -28.36 -6.83
N ILE A 230 7.68 -27.09 -7.11
CA ILE A 230 8.83 -26.70 -7.93
C ILE A 230 10.14 -27.11 -7.27
N LEU A 231 10.27 -26.92 -5.96
CA LEU A 231 11.46 -27.37 -5.21
C LEU A 231 11.67 -28.87 -5.38
N ARG A 232 10.62 -29.67 -5.22
CA ARG A 232 10.69 -31.12 -5.34
C ARG A 232 11.05 -31.56 -6.75
N GLU A 233 10.48 -30.91 -7.77
CA GLU A 233 10.78 -31.20 -9.16
C GLU A 233 12.22 -30.82 -9.53
N TYR A 234 12.71 -29.69 -9.00
CA TYR A 234 14.09 -29.26 -9.22
C TYR A 234 15.11 -30.22 -8.61
N ASP A 235 14.90 -30.61 -7.36
CA ASP A 235 15.77 -31.56 -6.67
C ASP A 235 15.73 -32.95 -7.35
N ARG A 236 14.56 -33.37 -7.84
CA ARG A 236 14.41 -34.60 -8.61
C ARG A 236 15.22 -34.57 -9.91
N GLN A 237 15.17 -33.48 -10.66
CA GLN A 237 15.94 -33.34 -11.90
C GLN A 237 17.44 -33.31 -11.64
N ALA A 238 17.88 -32.62 -10.59
CA ALA A 238 19.28 -32.62 -10.17
C ALA A 238 19.80 -34.04 -9.87
N ALA A 239 19.01 -34.84 -9.15
CA ALA A 239 19.36 -36.23 -8.84
C ALA A 239 19.46 -37.11 -10.10
N LEU A 240 18.58 -36.90 -11.10
CA LEU A 240 18.63 -37.63 -12.37
C LEU A 240 19.86 -37.26 -13.20
N GLN A 241 20.25 -35.99 -13.21
CA GLN A 241 21.46 -35.53 -13.91
C GLN A 241 22.74 -36.08 -13.26
N GLN A 242 22.78 -36.17 -11.93
CA GLN A 242 23.91 -36.75 -11.19
C GLN A 242 24.03 -38.28 -11.37
N ALA A 243 22.93 -38.97 -11.71
CA ALA A 243 22.90 -40.42 -11.90
C ALA A 243 23.09 -40.87 -13.36
N ALA A 244 23.17 -39.94 -14.31
CA ALA A 244 23.45 -40.26 -15.71
C ALA A 244 24.94 -40.62 -15.86
N PRO A 245 25.26 -41.76 -16.51
CA PRO A 245 26.64 -42.25 -16.68
C PRO A 245 27.47 -41.41 -17.65
#